data_AF-A0A4P8THH9-F1
#
_entry.id   AF-A0A4P8THH9-F1
#
_cell.length_a   1.000
_cell.length_b   1.000
_cell.length_c   1.000
_cell.angle_alpha   90.00
_cell.angle_beta   90.00
_cell.angle_gamma   90.00
#
_symmetry.space_group_name_H-M   'P 1'
#
loop_
_entity.id
_entity.type
_entity.pdbx_description
1 polymer ?
#
loop_
_entity_poly.entity_id
_entity_poly.type
_entity_poly.pdbx_seq_one_letter_code
_entity_poly.pdbx_strand_id
1 'polypeptide(L)'
;MTDGYTRFVRSAPGRTIAKQLGLPRPSRLLRREDRPEPVLGPVVVLGRSAGADAITSLLLAEGVDVRRRFDELRTVGSVVAVLDEVAAPAELGEILLPLAGAMRSLAPGARVVSLSRPATGEDPARDAARGGVEGWLRSLAHEMRGGGTANGVQVADGVPLDAPSVLGALRFLLSARSAYVDGQILTVDGAEGSAPADRSRPFAERTVLVTGAARGIGAAIARTLAADGARLVLLDVPGAGTELARLANELRAVPVQLDVTSAGAGERLVAQLRERGLVLDGVVLNAGITRDKMFANMTPDRWDSVLAVNITSQITLMEALIAAGDALGPQPRVVSLASTSGIAGNAGQTNYATSKAGVMAFVAALAERLRELGGTANAVAPGFIETEMTARMPPLNRELARRVSSLRQGGLPVDVAEAIAFLASDEAGGIHGQTLRVCGQNIVGR
;
A
#
# COMPACT_ATOMS: atom_id res chain seq x y z
N MET A 1 4.82 9.49 -14.90
CA MET A 1 5.60 10.70 -15.29
C MET A 1 5.29 11.82 -14.31
N THR A 2 6.31 12.51 -13.80
CA THR A 2 6.17 13.71 -12.96
C THR A 2 5.62 14.90 -13.78
N ASP A 3 4.78 15.73 -13.15
CA ASP A 3 4.12 16.85 -13.81
C ASP A 3 5.07 17.97 -14.26
N GLY A 4 4.59 18.81 -15.19
CA GLY A 4 5.38 19.87 -15.80
C GLY A 4 5.87 20.93 -14.83
N TYR A 5 5.08 21.29 -13.81
CA TYR A 5 5.51 22.25 -12.79
C TYR A 5 6.61 21.64 -11.91
N THR A 6 6.41 20.42 -11.41
CA THR A 6 7.39 19.72 -10.59
C THR A 6 8.70 19.52 -11.36
N ARG A 7 8.63 19.24 -12.66
CA ARG A 7 9.81 19.18 -13.55
C ARG A 7 10.52 20.53 -13.67
N PHE A 8 9.76 21.61 -13.87
CA PHE A 8 10.30 22.96 -13.96
C PHE A 8 11.01 23.36 -12.67
N VAL A 9 10.35 23.28 -11.51
CA VAL A 9 10.95 23.70 -10.22
C VAL A 9 12.12 22.82 -9.77
N ARG A 10 12.27 21.63 -10.35
CA ARG A 10 13.44 20.75 -10.16
C ARG A 10 14.58 21.02 -11.13
N SER A 11 14.34 21.70 -12.26
CA SER A 11 15.41 22.13 -13.17
C SER A 11 16.30 23.19 -12.53
N ALA A 12 17.56 23.29 -12.97
CA ALA A 12 18.49 24.30 -12.46
C ALA A 12 17.93 25.74 -12.53
N PRO A 13 17.41 26.26 -13.67
CA PRO A 13 16.84 27.60 -13.72
C PRO A 13 15.55 27.73 -12.90
N GLY A 14 14.66 26.72 -12.96
CA GLY A 14 13.39 26.77 -12.24
C GLY A 14 13.55 26.67 -10.72
N ARG A 15 14.59 25.99 -10.21
CA ARG A 15 14.89 25.93 -8.77
C ARG A 15 15.27 27.31 -8.22
N THR A 16 16.01 28.10 -8.99
CA THR A 16 16.39 29.48 -8.62
C THR A 16 15.18 30.40 -8.60
N ILE A 17 14.36 30.36 -9.66
CA ILE A 17 13.12 31.14 -9.78
C ILE A 17 12.13 30.77 -8.66
N ALA A 18 11.91 29.47 -8.43
CA ALA A 18 11.02 29.01 -7.37
C ALA A 18 11.49 29.41 -5.99
N LYS A 19 12.81 29.43 -5.74
CA LYS A 19 13.38 29.92 -4.47
C LYS A 19 13.12 31.42 -4.27
N GLN A 20 13.32 32.23 -5.31
CA GLN A 20 13.10 33.69 -5.26
C GLN A 20 11.63 34.04 -5.04
N LEU A 21 10.72 33.28 -5.65
CA LEU A 21 9.27 33.50 -5.59
C LEU A 21 8.57 32.76 -4.45
N GLY A 22 9.31 32.04 -3.58
CA GLY A 22 8.73 31.28 -2.48
C GLY A 22 7.83 30.11 -2.92
N LEU A 23 7.98 29.63 -4.15
CA LEU A 23 7.11 28.62 -4.73
C LEU A 23 7.33 27.23 -4.10
N PRO A 24 6.27 26.40 -3.97
CA PRO A 24 6.39 25.02 -3.50
C PRO A 24 7.39 24.19 -4.30
N ARG A 25 8.29 23.50 -3.61
CA ARG A 25 9.31 22.63 -4.22
C ARG A 25 9.20 21.22 -3.65
N PRO A 26 8.29 20.38 -4.19
CA PRO A 26 8.14 19.01 -3.70
C PRO A 26 9.43 18.21 -3.91
N SER A 27 9.88 17.56 -2.84
CA SER A 27 11.06 16.67 -2.86
C SER A 27 10.88 15.55 -3.89
N ARG A 28 11.95 15.12 -4.55
CA ARG A 28 11.91 13.89 -5.34
C ARG A 28 11.73 12.71 -4.40
N LEU A 29 10.65 11.95 -4.58
CA LEU A 29 10.46 10.69 -3.86
C LEU A 29 11.37 9.64 -4.50
N LEU A 30 12.23 9.06 -3.67
CA LEU A 30 13.10 7.95 -4.05
C LEU A 30 12.27 6.67 -4.07
N ARG A 31 12.21 6.00 -5.21
CA ARG A 31 11.51 4.73 -5.42
C ARG A 31 12.51 3.59 -5.54
N ARG A 32 12.02 2.35 -5.64
CA ARG A 32 12.83 1.14 -5.78
C ARG A 32 13.92 1.24 -6.85
N GLU A 33 13.62 1.84 -8.00
CA GLU A 33 14.61 2.05 -9.08
C GLU A 33 15.73 3.03 -8.70
N ASP A 34 15.43 4.01 -7.83
CA ASP A 34 16.40 4.99 -7.34
C ASP A 34 17.24 4.43 -6.18
N ARG A 35 16.61 3.59 -5.35
CA ARG A 35 17.14 3.03 -4.10
C ARG A 35 16.63 1.59 -3.94
N PRO A 36 17.35 0.59 -4.50
CA PRO A 36 16.90 -0.80 -4.52
C PRO A 36 17.14 -1.52 -3.19
N GLU A 37 17.81 -0.87 -2.22
CA GLU A 37 18.11 -1.49 -0.94
C GLU A 37 16.81 -1.88 -0.20
N PRO A 38 16.76 -3.09 0.40
CA PRO A 38 15.55 -3.59 1.08
C PRO A 38 15.21 -2.75 2.32
N VAL A 39 16.21 -2.14 2.95
CA VAL A 39 16.08 -1.24 4.09
C VAL A 39 16.96 -0.02 3.85
N LEU A 40 16.39 1.18 3.99
CA LEU A 40 17.10 2.44 3.79
C LEU A 40 17.94 2.78 5.03
N GLY A 41 19.15 2.25 5.11
CA GLY A 41 20.09 2.48 6.22
C GLY A 41 20.97 3.74 6.08
N PRO A 42 21.76 4.07 7.12
CA PRO A 42 21.80 3.41 8.43
C PRO A 42 20.49 3.56 9.23
N VAL A 43 20.17 2.59 10.07
CA VAL A 43 18.93 2.52 10.86
C VAL A 43 19.22 2.79 12.33
N VAL A 44 18.43 3.64 12.98
CA VAL A 44 18.44 3.79 14.44
C VAL A 44 17.22 3.10 15.03
N VAL A 45 17.40 2.15 15.94
CA VAL A 45 16.30 1.51 16.68
C VAL A 45 16.20 2.13 18.07
N LEU A 46 15.02 2.67 18.40
CA LEU A 46 14.66 3.25 19.69
C LEU A 46 13.79 2.27 20.49
N GLY A 47 13.82 2.40 21.81
CA GLY A 47 13.12 1.51 22.74
C GLY A 47 14.10 0.59 23.49
N ARG A 48 13.72 0.14 24.69
CA ARG A 48 14.55 -0.69 25.58
C ARG A 48 13.95 -2.07 25.86
N SER A 49 12.83 -2.39 25.22
CA SER A 49 12.15 -3.68 25.36
C SER A 49 12.96 -4.82 24.73
N ALA A 50 12.64 -6.05 25.13
CA ALA A 50 13.18 -7.24 24.46
C ALA A 50 12.83 -7.26 22.97
N GLY A 51 11.64 -6.73 22.61
CA GLY A 51 11.24 -6.52 21.22
C GLY A 51 12.18 -5.60 20.45
N ALA A 52 12.65 -4.52 21.07
CA ALA A 52 13.61 -3.60 20.45
C ALA A 52 14.97 -4.26 20.17
N ASP A 53 15.40 -5.15 21.05
CA ASP A 53 16.65 -5.91 20.89
C ASP A 53 16.52 -7.02 19.83
N ALA A 54 15.36 -7.67 19.74
CA ALA A 54 15.03 -8.63 18.69
C ALA A 54 15.08 -7.98 17.30
N ILE A 55 14.39 -6.84 17.13
CA ILE A 55 14.40 -6.10 15.85
C ILE A 55 15.82 -5.65 15.48
N THR A 56 16.60 -5.18 16.46
CA THR A 56 18.01 -4.81 16.23
C THR A 56 18.82 -5.99 15.71
N SER A 57 18.70 -7.14 16.36
CA SER A 57 19.43 -8.36 16.01
C SER A 57 19.05 -8.88 14.62
N LEU A 58 17.76 -8.82 14.27
CA LEU A 58 17.26 -9.26 12.97
C LEU A 58 17.74 -8.36 11.83
N LEU A 59 17.67 -7.04 12.00
CA LEU A 59 18.18 -6.10 10.99
C LEU A 59 19.70 -6.24 10.80
N LEU A 60 20.46 -6.45 11.88
CA LEU A 60 21.90 -6.74 11.80
C LEU A 60 22.18 -8.06 11.07
N ALA A 61 21.40 -9.11 11.33
CA ALA A 61 21.52 -10.40 10.63
C ALA A 61 21.22 -10.28 9.12
N GLU A 62 20.41 -9.31 8.72
CA GLU A 62 20.15 -8.95 7.32
C GLU A 62 21.19 -8.01 6.71
N GLY A 63 22.28 -7.70 7.43
CA GLY A 63 23.37 -6.86 6.96
C GLY A 63 23.07 -5.35 6.97
N VAL A 64 22.03 -4.92 7.67
CA VAL A 64 21.70 -3.50 7.84
C VAL A 64 22.67 -2.86 8.85
N ASP A 65 23.17 -1.66 8.56
CA ASP A 65 23.90 -0.86 9.55
C ASP A 65 22.92 -0.30 10.60
N VAL A 66 22.89 -0.91 11.79
CA VAL A 66 21.97 -0.57 12.87
C VAL A 66 22.69 0.07 14.06
N ARG A 67 22.16 1.18 14.55
CA ARG A 67 22.58 1.87 15.78
C ARG A 67 21.44 1.95 16.78
N ARG A 68 21.79 2.17 18.05
CA ARG A 68 20.82 2.41 19.15
C ARG A 68 20.79 3.88 19.59
N ARG A 69 21.70 4.70 19.04
CA ARG A 69 21.84 6.12 19.35
C ARG A 69 22.15 6.92 18.10
N PHE A 70 21.73 8.18 18.09
CA PHE A 70 21.85 9.08 16.94
C PHE A 70 23.23 9.74 16.80
N ASP A 71 23.93 9.95 17.91
CA ASP A 71 25.25 10.60 17.97
C ASP A 71 26.36 9.80 17.28
N GLU A 72 26.10 8.53 16.98
CA GLU A 72 26.97 7.63 16.22
C GLU A 72 26.91 7.86 14.70
N LEU A 73 25.95 8.65 14.20
CA LEU A 73 25.70 8.83 12.78
C LEU A 73 25.68 10.31 12.37
N ARG A 74 26.36 10.62 11.25
CA ARG A 74 26.23 11.94 10.60
C ARG A 74 24.89 12.10 9.87
N THR A 75 24.35 11.01 9.36
CA THR A 75 23.10 10.99 8.59
C THR A 75 22.38 9.68 8.85
N VAL A 76 21.06 9.76 9.04
CA VAL A 76 20.22 8.62 9.42
C VAL A 76 19.27 8.31 8.26
N GLY A 77 19.33 7.08 7.74
CA GLY A 77 18.47 6.62 6.67
C GLY A 77 17.07 6.29 7.18
N SER A 78 16.97 5.55 8.28
CA SER A 78 15.69 5.21 8.89
C SER A 78 15.73 5.15 10.40
N VAL A 79 14.57 5.23 11.04
CA VAL A 79 14.38 5.09 12.47
C VAL A 79 13.26 4.09 12.72
N VAL A 80 13.48 3.16 13.64
CA VAL A 80 12.43 2.26 14.15
C VAL A 80 12.17 2.60 15.61
N ALA A 81 10.97 3.07 15.92
CA ALA A 81 10.55 3.35 17.29
C ALA A 81 9.75 2.17 17.84
N VAL A 82 10.36 1.39 18.74
CA VAL A 82 9.71 0.23 19.35
C VAL A 82 9.03 0.66 20.66
N LEU A 83 7.70 0.57 20.65
CA LEU A 83 6.76 1.09 21.64
C LEU A 83 5.81 -0.02 22.13
N ASP A 84 6.28 -1.26 22.11
CA ASP A 84 5.47 -2.45 22.37
C ASP A 84 5.10 -2.65 23.85
N GLU A 85 5.96 -2.17 24.74
CA GLU A 85 5.79 -2.28 26.20
C GLU A 85 5.24 -1.01 26.86
N VAL A 86 4.90 0.03 26.08
CA VAL A 86 4.44 1.31 26.64
C VAL A 86 3.14 1.10 27.45
N ALA A 87 3.20 1.45 28.74
CA ALA A 87 2.12 1.28 29.71
C ALA A 87 1.57 2.60 30.25
N ALA A 88 2.28 3.71 30.09
CA ALA A 88 1.83 5.03 30.52
C ALA A 88 2.28 6.16 29.58
N PRO A 89 1.53 7.27 29.45
CA PRO A 89 1.88 8.35 28.54
C PRO A 89 3.25 8.99 28.80
N ALA A 90 3.74 8.97 30.04
CA ALA A 90 5.04 9.51 30.41
C ALA A 90 6.22 8.79 29.72
N GLU A 91 6.07 7.49 29.44
CA GLU A 91 7.11 6.65 28.83
C GLU A 91 7.34 6.98 27.34
N LEU A 92 6.33 7.53 26.66
CA LEU A 92 6.44 7.95 25.26
C LEU A 92 7.59 8.96 25.07
N GLY A 93 7.72 9.91 26.00
CA GLY A 93 8.77 10.94 25.93
C GLY A 93 10.17 10.35 25.99
N GLU A 94 10.38 9.32 26.82
CA GLU A 94 11.68 8.67 27.01
C GLU A 94 12.17 7.99 25.73
N ILE A 95 11.25 7.39 24.97
CA ILE A 95 11.57 6.66 23.74
C ILE A 95 11.63 7.61 22.53
N LEU A 96 10.72 8.59 22.45
CA LEU A 96 10.51 9.38 21.22
C LEU A 96 11.31 10.68 21.15
N LEU A 97 11.59 11.34 22.28
CA LEU A 97 12.32 12.62 22.26
C LEU A 97 13.75 12.55 21.67
N PRO A 98 14.49 11.43 21.77
CA PRO A 98 15.75 11.29 21.04
C PRO A 98 15.63 11.57 19.53
N LEU A 99 14.50 11.18 18.90
CA LEU A 99 14.25 11.45 17.48
C LEU A 99 14.08 12.95 17.21
N ALA A 100 13.47 13.71 18.12
CA ALA A 100 13.25 15.15 17.93
C ALA A 100 14.57 15.91 17.69
N GLY A 101 15.64 15.54 18.41
CA GLY A 101 16.99 16.09 18.20
C GLY A 101 17.62 15.68 16.87
N ALA A 102 17.24 14.52 16.34
CA ALA A 102 17.78 13.93 15.11
C ALA A 102 16.98 14.27 13.83
N MET A 103 15.82 14.94 13.94
CA MET A 103 14.99 15.27 12.77
C MET A 103 15.74 16.01 11.65
N ARG A 104 16.79 16.76 11.99
CA ARG A 104 17.62 17.49 11.01
C ARG A 104 18.73 16.64 10.37
N SER A 105 19.09 15.49 10.95
CA SER A 105 20.08 14.56 10.41
C SER A 105 19.47 13.42 9.57
N LEU A 106 18.13 13.37 9.47
CA LEU A 106 17.44 12.42 8.60
C LEU A 106 17.79 12.68 7.12
N ALA A 107 18.13 11.61 6.40
CA ALA A 107 18.41 11.65 4.97
C ALA A 107 17.16 12.03 4.14
N PRO A 108 17.33 12.57 2.92
CA PRO A 108 16.24 12.64 1.96
C PRO A 108 15.63 11.25 1.71
N GLY A 109 14.30 11.15 1.77
CA GLY A 109 13.60 9.86 1.68
C GLY A 109 13.73 8.98 2.92
N ALA A 110 14.09 9.54 4.08
CA ALA A 110 14.18 8.75 5.31
C ALA A 110 12.84 8.12 5.73
N ARG A 111 12.90 7.01 6.47
CA ARG A 111 11.72 6.31 7.00
C ARG A 111 11.71 6.36 8.52
N VAL A 112 10.60 6.78 9.12
CA VAL A 112 10.33 6.53 10.53
C VAL A 112 9.23 5.49 10.63
N VAL A 113 9.49 4.39 11.32
CA VAL A 113 8.52 3.30 11.51
C VAL A 113 8.30 3.06 12.99
N SER A 114 7.06 3.15 13.48
CA SER A 114 6.74 2.71 14.84
C SER A 114 6.34 1.24 14.87
N LEU A 115 6.72 0.52 15.91
CA LEU A 115 6.13 -0.78 16.27
C LEU A 115 5.40 -0.59 17.59
N SER A 116 4.09 -0.77 17.63
CA SER A 116 3.27 -0.52 18.82
C SER A 116 2.19 -1.58 19.00
N ARG A 117 1.58 -1.63 20.18
CA ARG A 117 0.41 -2.48 20.48
C ARG A 117 -0.89 -1.66 20.43
N PRO A 118 -2.06 -2.27 20.14
CA PRO A 118 -3.34 -1.57 20.18
C PRO A 118 -3.79 -1.28 21.62
N ALA A 119 -4.65 -0.27 21.78
CA ALA A 119 -5.45 -0.12 23.00
C ALA A 119 -6.44 -1.28 23.12
N THR A 120 -6.62 -1.84 24.32
CA THR A 120 -7.47 -3.03 24.54
C THR A 120 -8.82 -2.71 25.18
N GLY A 121 -8.99 -1.52 25.74
CA GLY A 121 -10.16 -1.10 26.50
C GLY A 121 -10.11 -1.49 27.99
N GLU A 122 -8.99 -2.05 28.47
CA GLU A 122 -8.88 -2.62 29.81
C GLU A 122 -8.18 -1.70 30.82
N ASP A 123 -7.16 -0.96 30.38
CA ASP A 123 -6.36 -0.08 31.24
C ASP A 123 -6.31 1.32 30.61
N PRO A 124 -6.98 2.33 31.21
CA PRO A 124 -7.04 3.67 30.65
C PRO A 124 -5.69 4.35 30.45
N ALA A 125 -4.69 4.11 31.32
CA ALA A 125 -3.37 4.75 31.20
C ALA A 125 -2.57 4.11 30.06
N ARG A 126 -2.57 2.78 29.99
CA ARG A 126 -1.94 2.03 28.89
C ARG A 126 -2.59 2.35 27.56
N ASP A 127 -3.91 2.38 27.51
CA ASP A 127 -4.66 2.65 26.29
C ASP A 127 -4.48 4.10 25.82
N ALA A 128 -4.43 5.07 26.74
CA ALA A 128 -4.09 6.45 26.40
C ALA A 128 -2.67 6.54 25.81
N ALA A 129 -1.72 5.80 26.35
CA ALA A 129 -0.34 5.79 25.85
C ALA A 129 -0.25 5.13 24.47
N ARG A 130 -0.82 3.92 24.31
CA ARG A 130 -0.87 3.16 23.05
C ARG A 130 -1.64 3.90 21.96
N GLY A 131 -2.79 4.48 22.27
CA GLY A 131 -3.57 5.33 21.35
C GLY A 131 -2.85 6.62 20.97
N GLY A 132 -2.08 7.20 21.90
CA GLY A 132 -1.28 8.41 21.66
C GLY A 132 -0.22 8.25 20.56
N VAL A 133 0.26 7.02 20.32
CA VAL A 133 1.23 6.70 19.26
C VAL A 133 0.71 7.11 17.88
N GLU A 134 -0.58 6.90 17.60
CA GLU A 134 -1.17 7.28 16.31
C GLU A 134 -1.15 8.78 16.09
N GLY A 135 -1.55 9.56 17.10
CA GLY A 135 -1.54 11.02 17.03
C GLY A 135 -0.14 11.58 16.83
N TRP A 136 0.84 11.04 17.55
CA TRP A 136 2.25 11.40 17.37
C TRP A 136 2.74 11.07 15.96
N LEU A 137 2.50 9.85 15.49
CA LEU A 137 3.01 9.38 14.21
C LEU A 137 2.45 10.17 13.03
N ARG A 138 1.13 10.41 13.01
CA ARG A 138 0.50 11.21 11.96
C ARG A 138 1.00 12.67 11.99
N SER A 139 1.23 13.24 13.17
CA SER A 139 1.81 14.58 13.29
C SER A 139 3.25 14.60 12.77
N LEU A 140 4.07 13.62 13.15
CA LEU A 140 5.44 13.50 12.69
C LEU A 140 5.54 13.39 11.16
N ALA A 141 4.66 12.61 10.52
CA ALA A 141 4.62 12.48 9.07
C ALA A 141 4.42 13.85 8.36
N HIS A 142 3.63 14.76 8.94
CA HIS A 142 3.49 16.14 8.42
C HIS A 142 4.76 16.98 8.57
N GLU A 143 5.63 16.64 9.52
CA GLU A 143 6.89 17.33 9.79
C GLU A 143 8.09 16.74 9.04
N MET A 144 7.94 15.55 8.45
CA MET A 144 8.97 14.89 7.66
C MET A 144 9.43 15.76 6.49
N ARG A 145 10.74 15.71 6.21
CA ARG A 145 11.39 16.53 5.17
C ARG A 145 12.02 15.65 4.11
N GLY A 146 12.41 16.27 2.99
CA GLY A 146 13.17 15.57 1.94
C GLY A 146 12.43 14.41 1.29
N GLY A 147 11.10 14.34 1.39
CA GLY A 147 10.30 13.22 0.89
C GLY A 147 10.39 11.96 1.76
N GLY A 148 10.85 12.10 3.01
CA GLY A 148 10.72 11.06 4.01
C GLY A 148 9.27 10.86 4.47
N THR A 149 9.01 9.73 5.09
CA THR A 149 7.67 9.30 5.51
C THR A 149 7.71 8.76 6.93
N ALA A 150 6.61 8.88 7.67
CA ALA A 150 6.43 8.22 8.95
C ALA A 150 5.20 7.30 8.94
N ASN A 151 5.37 6.03 9.29
CA ASN A 151 4.34 4.99 9.26
C ASN A 151 4.43 4.08 10.49
N GLY A 152 3.38 3.36 10.84
CA GLY A 152 3.36 2.45 11.97
C GLY A 152 3.01 1.03 11.57
N VAL A 153 3.50 0.07 12.35
CA VAL A 153 2.97 -1.29 12.42
C VAL A 153 2.36 -1.44 13.81
N GLN A 154 1.05 -1.65 13.87
CA GLN A 154 0.34 -1.97 15.10
C GLN A 154 0.21 -3.49 15.19
N VAL A 155 0.91 -4.10 16.14
CA VAL A 155 1.00 -5.56 16.28
C VAL A 155 0.00 -6.00 17.36
N ALA A 156 -0.94 -6.88 17.02
CA ALA A 156 -1.91 -7.39 17.98
C ALA A 156 -1.22 -8.07 19.18
N ASP A 157 -1.80 -7.94 20.37
CA ASP A 157 -1.24 -8.58 21.57
C ASP A 157 -1.13 -10.10 21.37
N GLY A 158 -0.02 -10.69 21.81
CA GLY A 158 0.31 -12.11 21.60
C GLY A 158 1.07 -12.42 20.29
N VAL A 159 1.07 -11.52 19.30
CA VAL A 159 1.91 -11.68 18.10
C VAL A 159 3.35 -11.22 18.39
N PRO A 160 4.38 -12.07 18.21
CA PRO A 160 5.78 -11.68 18.41
C PRO A 160 6.24 -10.60 17.41
N LEU A 161 7.12 -9.68 17.83
CA LEU A 161 7.64 -8.64 16.91
C LEU A 161 8.60 -9.19 15.85
N ASP A 162 9.17 -10.37 16.06
CA ASP A 162 10.00 -11.10 15.12
C ASP A 162 9.19 -12.03 14.19
N ALA A 163 7.85 -12.01 14.28
CA ALA A 163 7.00 -12.76 13.37
C ALA A 163 7.24 -12.35 11.90
N PRO A 164 7.22 -13.30 10.94
CA PRO A 164 7.42 -13.01 9.53
C PRO A 164 6.56 -11.86 8.99
N SER A 165 5.30 -11.78 9.39
CA SER A 165 4.34 -10.72 9.04
C SER A 165 4.77 -9.33 9.52
N VAL A 166 5.21 -9.23 10.78
CA VAL A 166 5.69 -7.97 11.37
C VAL A 166 6.96 -7.51 10.67
N LEU A 167 7.90 -8.42 10.44
CA LEU A 167 9.14 -8.10 9.73
C LEU A 167 8.90 -7.74 8.27
N GLY A 168 7.96 -8.41 7.59
CA GLY A 168 7.51 -8.07 6.24
C GLY A 168 6.99 -6.64 6.14
N ALA A 169 6.06 -6.28 7.04
CA ALA A 169 5.53 -4.93 7.14
C ALA A 169 6.63 -3.89 7.43
N LEU A 170 7.50 -4.19 8.38
CA LEU A 170 8.63 -3.32 8.73
C LEU A 170 9.56 -3.11 7.52
N ARG A 171 9.97 -4.17 6.82
CA ARG A 171 10.82 -4.08 5.63
C ARG A 171 10.17 -3.26 4.53
N PHE A 172 8.90 -3.51 4.23
CA PHE A 172 8.18 -2.73 3.23
C PHE A 172 8.21 -1.23 3.57
N LEU A 173 7.88 -0.86 4.80
CA LEU A 173 7.84 0.53 5.26
C LEU A 173 9.23 1.17 5.33
N LEU A 174 10.29 0.41 5.62
CA LEU A 174 11.69 0.86 5.65
C LEU A 174 12.33 0.96 4.25
N SER A 175 11.66 0.53 3.19
CA SER A 175 12.21 0.49 1.84
C SER A 175 11.80 1.71 0.98
N ALA A 176 12.35 1.81 -0.23
CA ALA A 176 11.89 2.76 -1.24
C ALA A 176 10.56 2.35 -1.89
N ARG A 177 10.04 1.14 -1.61
CA ARG A 177 8.76 0.63 -2.13
C ARG A 177 7.56 1.33 -1.50
N SER A 178 7.71 1.83 -0.27
CA SER A 178 6.68 2.57 0.48
C SER A 178 6.68 4.08 0.19
N ALA A 179 7.30 4.55 -0.90
CA ALA A 179 7.57 5.98 -1.14
C ALA A 179 6.36 6.93 -1.10
N TYR A 180 5.14 6.42 -1.26
CA TYR A 180 3.90 7.20 -1.20
C TYR A 180 2.90 6.68 -0.14
N VAL A 181 3.36 5.79 0.74
CA VAL A 181 2.67 5.39 1.97
C VAL A 181 3.21 6.26 3.09
N ASP A 182 2.38 7.14 3.63
CA ASP A 182 2.80 8.11 4.63
C ASP A 182 1.67 8.42 5.61
N GLY A 183 2.01 8.54 6.89
CA GLY A 183 1.09 8.70 8.00
C GLY A 183 0.12 7.53 8.16
N GLN A 184 0.49 6.31 7.73
CA GLN A 184 -0.37 5.12 7.83
C GLN A 184 0.06 4.23 8.99
N ILE A 185 -0.90 3.55 9.61
CA ILE A 185 -0.66 2.49 10.59
C ILE A 185 -1.27 1.22 10.02
N LEU A 186 -0.43 0.21 9.85
CA LEU A 186 -0.83 -1.08 9.34
C LEU A 186 -0.94 -2.06 10.50
N THR A 187 -2.10 -2.70 10.66
CA THR A 187 -2.28 -3.69 11.71
C THR A 187 -1.80 -5.07 11.24
N VAL A 188 -0.99 -5.72 12.07
CA VAL A 188 -0.57 -7.10 11.93
C VAL A 188 -1.21 -7.88 13.07
N ASP A 189 -2.17 -8.75 12.75
CA ASP A 189 -2.99 -9.47 13.72
C ASP A 189 -2.66 -10.98 13.79
N GLY A 190 -1.76 -11.45 12.93
CA GLY A 190 -1.31 -12.83 12.89
C GLY A 190 0.21 -12.96 12.77
N ALA A 191 0.76 -14.09 13.20
CA ALA A 191 2.19 -14.40 13.08
C ALA A 191 2.53 -15.15 11.78
N GLU A 192 1.52 -15.47 10.96
CA GLU A 192 1.64 -16.24 9.73
C GLU A 192 2.44 -15.49 8.65
N GLY A 193 2.93 -16.26 7.68
CA GLY A 193 3.73 -15.77 6.57
C GLY A 193 5.13 -16.38 6.55
N SER A 194 5.88 -16.06 5.50
CA SER A 194 7.24 -16.57 5.33
C SER A 194 8.09 -15.57 4.55
N ALA A 195 9.38 -15.55 4.86
CA ALA A 195 10.35 -14.85 4.02
C ALA A 195 10.49 -15.61 2.68
N PRO A 196 10.61 -14.89 1.54
CA PRO A 196 10.86 -15.54 0.26
C PRO A 196 12.25 -16.19 0.25
N ALA A 197 12.39 -17.30 -0.48
CA ALA A 197 13.68 -17.97 -0.67
C ALA A 197 14.71 -17.05 -1.35
N ASP A 198 14.26 -16.22 -2.30
CA ASP A 198 15.03 -15.16 -2.94
C ASP A 198 14.27 -13.82 -2.80
N ARG A 199 14.83 -12.91 -2.01
CA ARG A 199 14.24 -11.58 -1.77
C ARG A 199 14.21 -10.69 -3.01
N SER A 200 15.02 -10.98 -4.03
CA SER A 200 14.96 -10.27 -5.31
C SER A 200 13.79 -10.73 -6.20
N ARG A 201 13.22 -11.90 -5.90
CA ARG A 201 12.10 -12.51 -6.63
C ARG A 201 11.06 -13.09 -5.67
N PRO A 202 10.39 -12.26 -4.85
CA PRO A 202 9.47 -12.73 -3.80
C PRO A 202 8.24 -13.47 -4.32
N PHE A 203 7.94 -13.39 -5.61
CA PHE A 203 6.85 -14.11 -6.27
C PHE A 203 7.32 -15.25 -7.17
N ALA A 204 8.57 -15.71 -7.04
CA ALA A 204 9.02 -16.90 -7.76
C ALA A 204 8.06 -18.08 -7.50
N GLU A 205 7.68 -18.79 -8.56
CA GLU A 205 6.70 -19.90 -8.55
C GLU A 205 5.27 -19.52 -8.13
N ARG A 206 4.97 -18.23 -7.92
CA ARG A 206 3.61 -17.75 -7.61
C ARG A 206 2.88 -17.34 -8.88
N THR A 207 1.63 -17.77 -9.02
CA THR A 207 0.74 -17.32 -10.09
C THR A 207 -0.25 -16.29 -9.57
N VAL A 208 -0.26 -15.10 -10.18
CA VAL A 208 -1.09 -13.96 -9.73
C VAL A 208 -2.01 -13.46 -10.85
N LEU A 209 -3.31 -13.35 -10.54
CA LEU A 209 -4.31 -12.71 -11.39
C LEU A 209 -4.32 -11.20 -11.15
N VAL A 210 -4.39 -10.40 -12.22
CA VAL A 210 -4.63 -8.95 -12.14
C VAL A 210 -5.81 -8.58 -13.05
N THR A 211 -6.88 -8.03 -12.48
CA THR A 211 -8.04 -7.55 -13.27
C THR A 211 -7.88 -6.08 -13.67
N GLY A 212 -8.45 -5.69 -14.81
CA GLY A 212 -8.25 -4.34 -15.37
C GLY A 212 -6.79 -4.05 -15.71
N ALA A 213 -6.07 -5.08 -16.19
CA ALA A 213 -4.62 -5.07 -16.33
C ALA A 213 -4.10 -4.31 -17.55
N ALA A 214 -4.93 -4.01 -18.55
CA ALA A 214 -4.45 -3.56 -19.86
C ALA A 214 -3.71 -2.20 -19.83
N ARG A 215 -3.98 -1.36 -18.82
CA ARG A 215 -3.36 -0.01 -18.71
C ARG A 215 -3.33 0.53 -17.28
N GLY A 216 -2.74 1.72 -17.13
CA GLY A 216 -2.80 2.49 -15.89
C GLY A 216 -2.20 1.76 -14.69
N ILE A 217 -2.94 1.75 -13.57
CA ILE A 217 -2.50 1.10 -12.32
C ILE A 217 -2.42 -0.41 -12.49
N GLY A 218 -3.38 -1.05 -13.18
CA GLY A 218 -3.35 -2.49 -13.46
C GLY A 218 -2.09 -2.93 -14.21
N ALA A 219 -1.70 -2.17 -15.24
CA ALA A 219 -0.46 -2.45 -15.96
C ALA A 219 0.80 -2.23 -15.10
N ALA A 220 0.79 -1.25 -14.19
CA ALA A 220 1.89 -1.03 -13.25
C ALA A 220 2.00 -2.17 -12.24
N ILE A 221 0.87 -2.65 -11.70
CA ILE A 221 0.80 -3.83 -10.82
C ILE A 221 1.41 -5.05 -11.52
N ALA A 222 0.97 -5.32 -12.76
CA ALA A 222 1.49 -6.44 -13.54
C ALA A 222 3.01 -6.34 -13.74
N ARG A 223 3.54 -5.17 -14.08
CA ARG A 223 5.00 -4.95 -14.25
C ARG A 223 5.77 -5.16 -12.95
N THR A 224 5.28 -4.65 -11.83
CA THR A 224 5.93 -4.82 -10.52
C THR A 224 5.95 -6.30 -10.12
N LEU A 225 4.81 -7.00 -10.21
CA LEU A 225 4.73 -8.42 -9.88
C LEU A 225 5.59 -9.30 -10.81
N ALA A 226 5.63 -8.99 -12.11
CA ALA A 226 6.50 -9.69 -13.06
C ALA A 226 7.99 -9.47 -12.74
N ALA A 227 8.38 -8.24 -12.41
CA ALA A 227 9.74 -7.94 -11.97
C ALA A 227 10.12 -8.69 -10.70
N ASP A 228 9.13 -8.95 -9.83
CA ASP A 228 9.29 -9.70 -8.58
C ASP A 228 9.17 -11.23 -8.79
N GLY A 229 9.04 -11.69 -10.03
CA GLY A 229 9.12 -13.10 -10.41
C GLY A 229 7.79 -13.83 -10.60
N ALA A 230 6.64 -13.16 -10.49
CA ALA A 230 5.33 -13.78 -10.61
C ALA A 230 5.05 -14.29 -12.03
N ARG A 231 4.39 -15.45 -12.12
CA ARG A 231 3.62 -15.84 -13.31
C ARG A 231 2.30 -15.09 -13.30
N LEU A 232 1.91 -14.47 -14.41
CA LEU A 232 0.75 -13.57 -14.42
C LEU A 232 -0.40 -14.10 -15.29
N VAL A 233 -1.62 -13.93 -14.77
CA VAL A 233 -2.86 -13.95 -15.53
C VAL A 233 -3.38 -12.52 -15.60
N LEU A 234 -3.44 -11.94 -16.79
CA LEU A 234 -3.86 -10.56 -17.01
C LEU A 234 -5.27 -10.54 -17.58
N LEU A 235 -6.22 -10.00 -16.83
CA LEU A 235 -7.62 -9.95 -17.21
C LEU A 235 -8.04 -8.54 -17.54
N ASP A 236 -8.68 -8.34 -18.68
CA ASP A 236 -9.38 -7.10 -19.02
C ASP A 236 -10.55 -7.36 -19.98
N VAL A 237 -11.38 -6.35 -20.22
CA VAL A 237 -12.52 -6.46 -21.14
C VAL A 237 -12.04 -6.69 -22.58
N PRO A 238 -12.81 -7.38 -23.44
CA PRO A 238 -12.44 -7.60 -24.84
C PRO A 238 -12.11 -6.31 -25.62
N GLY A 239 -12.79 -5.20 -25.30
CA GLY A 239 -12.50 -3.89 -25.89
C GLY A 239 -11.11 -3.31 -25.58
N ALA A 240 -10.41 -3.84 -24.57
CA ALA A 240 -9.03 -3.51 -24.23
C ALA A 240 -8.03 -4.59 -24.70
N GLY A 241 -8.47 -5.55 -25.51
CA GLY A 241 -7.73 -6.75 -25.90
C GLY A 241 -6.38 -6.47 -26.56
N THR A 242 -6.25 -5.40 -27.34
CA THR A 242 -4.98 -5.02 -27.98
C THR A 242 -3.92 -4.62 -26.96
N GLU A 243 -4.24 -3.73 -26.02
CA GLU A 243 -3.29 -3.32 -24.97
C GLU A 243 -3.00 -4.47 -24.00
N LEU A 244 -4.02 -5.29 -23.71
CA LEU A 244 -3.84 -6.49 -22.88
C LEU A 244 -2.87 -7.48 -23.53
N ALA A 245 -3.03 -7.78 -24.82
CA ALA A 245 -2.14 -8.67 -25.56
C ALA A 245 -0.72 -8.11 -25.64
N ARG A 246 -0.57 -6.79 -25.84
CA ARG A 246 0.74 -6.12 -25.83
C ARG A 246 1.46 -6.31 -24.50
N LEU A 247 0.77 -6.03 -23.39
CA LEU A 247 1.33 -6.20 -22.05
C LEU A 247 1.62 -7.68 -21.73
N ALA A 248 0.73 -8.59 -22.13
CA ALA A 248 0.92 -10.01 -21.90
C ALA A 248 2.14 -10.55 -22.65
N ASN A 249 2.36 -10.14 -23.90
CA ASN A 249 3.56 -10.50 -24.65
C ASN A 249 4.82 -9.93 -24.01
N GLU A 250 4.78 -8.67 -23.56
CA GLU A 250 5.90 -8.03 -22.88
C GLU A 250 6.30 -8.78 -21.59
N LEU A 251 5.32 -9.19 -20.80
CA LEU A 251 5.54 -9.82 -19.50
C LEU A 251 5.53 -11.36 -19.55
N ARG A 252 5.36 -11.96 -20.73
CA ARG A 252 5.14 -13.41 -20.91
C ARG A 252 4.00 -13.96 -20.04
N ALA A 253 2.95 -13.17 -19.92
CA ALA A 253 1.77 -13.48 -19.12
C ALA A 253 0.67 -14.15 -19.93
N VAL A 254 -0.32 -14.72 -19.24
CA VAL A 254 -1.53 -15.29 -19.84
C VAL A 254 -2.60 -14.20 -19.95
N PRO A 255 -3.00 -13.76 -21.17
CA PRO A 255 -4.09 -12.81 -21.32
C PRO A 255 -5.45 -13.52 -21.23
N VAL A 256 -6.39 -12.91 -20.51
CA VAL A 256 -7.79 -13.32 -20.41
C VAL A 256 -8.67 -12.13 -20.79
N GLN A 257 -9.36 -12.24 -21.91
CA GLN A 257 -10.36 -11.24 -22.31
C GLN A 257 -11.72 -11.63 -21.74
N LEU A 258 -12.16 -10.94 -20.71
CA LEU A 258 -13.41 -11.23 -20.00
C LEU A 258 -13.98 -9.95 -19.40
N ASP A 259 -15.26 -9.70 -19.64
CA ASP A 259 -15.99 -8.70 -18.87
C ASP A 259 -16.36 -9.29 -17.50
N VAL A 260 -15.79 -8.73 -16.43
CA VAL A 260 -16.01 -9.18 -15.06
C VAL A 260 -17.47 -9.04 -14.60
N THR A 261 -18.30 -8.24 -15.29
CA THR A 261 -19.73 -8.11 -14.97
C THR A 261 -20.63 -9.05 -15.77
N SER A 262 -20.07 -9.80 -16.72
CA SER A 262 -20.87 -10.70 -17.55
C SER A 262 -21.37 -11.91 -16.75
N ALA A 263 -22.59 -12.37 -17.03
CA ALA A 263 -23.19 -13.52 -16.34
C ALA A 263 -22.25 -14.73 -16.41
N GLY A 264 -21.96 -15.38 -15.29
CA GLY A 264 -21.06 -16.54 -15.23
C GLY A 264 -19.57 -16.23 -15.42
N ALA A 265 -19.12 -14.98 -15.19
CA ALA A 265 -17.72 -14.58 -15.40
C ALA A 265 -16.74 -15.37 -14.52
N GLY A 266 -17.10 -15.62 -13.25
CA GLY A 266 -16.27 -16.39 -12.33
C GLY A 266 -16.06 -17.83 -12.79
N GLU A 267 -17.13 -18.51 -13.19
CA GLU A 267 -17.11 -19.89 -13.69
C GLU A 267 -16.31 -19.99 -14.99
N ARG A 268 -16.44 -19.01 -15.89
CA ARG A 268 -15.64 -18.96 -17.11
C ARG A 268 -14.16 -18.74 -16.81
N LEU A 269 -13.82 -17.88 -15.86
CA LEU A 269 -12.44 -17.69 -15.43
C LEU A 269 -11.87 -18.99 -14.87
N VAL A 270 -12.60 -19.67 -13.97
CA VAL A 270 -12.22 -20.97 -13.41
C VAL A 270 -11.99 -22.01 -14.53
N ALA A 271 -12.89 -22.09 -15.51
CA ALA A 271 -12.72 -23.00 -16.64
C ALA A 271 -11.43 -22.71 -17.43
N GLN A 272 -11.14 -21.44 -17.73
CA GLN A 272 -9.90 -21.07 -18.43
C GLN A 272 -8.63 -21.33 -17.61
N LEU A 273 -8.69 -21.22 -16.28
CA LEU A 273 -7.58 -21.57 -15.40
C LEU A 273 -7.32 -23.08 -15.47
N ARG A 274 -8.37 -23.91 -15.37
CA ARG A 274 -8.29 -25.38 -15.47
C ARG A 274 -7.74 -25.84 -16.80
N GLU A 275 -8.23 -25.29 -17.91
CA GLU A 275 -7.74 -25.58 -19.27
C GLU A 275 -6.23 -25.35 -19.42
N ARG A 276 -5.68 -24.43 -18.63
CA ARG A 276 -4.26 -24.04 -18.65
C ARG A 276 -3.44 -24.66 -17.53
N GLY A 277 -4.04 -25.48 -16.67
CA GLY A 277 -3.41 -26.04 -15.48
C GLY A 277 -2.90 -24.97 -14.52
N LEU A 278 -3.64 -23.87 -14.38
CA LEU A 278 -3.28 -22.73 -13.53
C LEU A 278 -4.05 -22.77 -12.21
N VAL A 279 -3.32 -22.51 -11.13
CA VAL A 279 -3.85 -22.27 -9.79
C VAL A 279 -3.38 -20.89 -9.36
N LEU A 280 -4.25 -20.08 -8.77
CA LEU A 280 -3.93 -18.71 -8.38
C LEU A 280 -3.45 -18.64 -6.93
N ASP A 281 -2.20 -18.25 -6.72
CA ASP A 281 -1.67 -17.89 -5.41
C ASP A 281 -2.09 -16.49 -4.99
N GLY A 282 -2.27 -15.59 -5.97
CA GLY A 282 -2.64 -14.20 -5.73
C GLY A 282 -3.76 -13.73 -6.64
N VAL A 283 -4.62 -12.86 -6.11
CA VAL A 283 -5.72 -12.23 -6.87
C VAL A 283 -5.75 -10.74 -6.59
N VAL A 284 -5.45 -9.93 -7.61
CA VAL A 284 -5.54 -8.48 -7.54
C VAL A 284 -6.80 -7.98 -8.25
N LEU A 285 -7.76 -7.53 -7.46
CA LEU A 285 -9.05 -7.01 -7.92
C LEU A 285 -8.94 -5.50 -8.18
N ASN A 286 -8.33 -5.14 -9.31
CA ASN A 286 -8.04 -3.75 -9.70
C ASN A 286 -9.08 -3.13 -10.65
N ALA A 287 -9.83 -3.94 -11.42
CA ALA A 287 -10.83 -3.43 -12.36
C ALA A 287 -11.80 -2.45 -11.67
N GLY A 288 -12.05 -1.32 -12.32
CA GLY A 288 -12.94 -0.30 -11.79
C GLY A 288 -13.19 0.86 -12.75
N ILE A 289 -14.34 1.50 -12.59
CA ILE A 289 -14.77 2.66 -13.37
C ILE A 289 -15.33 3.77 -12.49
N THR A 290 -15.38 4.97 -13.06
CA THR A 290 -16.07 6.14 -12.50
C THR A 290 -17.15 6.63 -13.46
N ARG A 291 -18.27 7.12 -12.92
CA ARG A 291 -19.37 7.77 -13.67
C ARG A 291 -19.87 8.95 -12.86
N ASP A 292 -19.01 9.94 -12.72
CA ASP A 292 -19.21 11.06 -11.81
C ASP A 292 -20.41 11.92 -12.24
N LYS A 293 -21.29 12.18 -11.28
CA LYS A 293 -22.46 13.05 -11.41
C LYS A 293 -22.96 13.45 -10.02
N MET A 294 -23.39 14.70 -9.87
CA MET A 294 -24.08 15.12 -8.63
C MET A 294 -25.30 14.22 -8.39
N PHE A 295 -25.55 13.85 -7.14
CA PHE A 295 -26.58 12.86 -6.80
C PHE A 295 -27.98 13.26 -7.30
N ALA A 296 -28.31 14.56 -7.23
CA ALA A 296 -29.56 15.10 -7.78
C ALA A 296 -29.77 14.84 -9.29
N ASN A 297 -28.70 14.51 -10.02
CA ASN A 297 -28.72 14.21 -11.45
C ASN A 297 -28.22 12.78 -11.75
N MET A 298 -28.13 11.92 -10.74
CA MET A 298 -27.68 10.54 -10.90
C MET A 298 -28.75 9.72 -11.59
N THR A 299 -28.36 8.94 -12.58
CA THR A 299 -29.24 8.03 -13.31
C THR A 299 -28.94 6.57 -12.93
N PRO A 300 -29.91 5.65 -13.05
CA PRO A 300 -29.68 4.24 -12.73
C PRO A 300 -28.49 3.64 -13.49
N ASP A 301 -28.34 3.91 -14.78
CA ASP A 301 -27.22 3.39 -15.59
C ASP A 301 -25.84 3.82 -15.05
N ARG A 302 -25.72 5.05 -14.54
CA ARG A 302 -24.47 5.57 -13.94
C ARG A 302 -24.23 5.02 -12.54
N TRP A 303 -25.29 4.72 -11.81
CA TRP A 303 -25.20 4.11 -10.49
C TRP A 303 -24.85 2.63 -10.60
N ASP A 304 -25.70 1.87 -11.28
CA ASP A 304 -25.63 0.41 -11.38
C ASP A 304 -24.35 -0.05 -12.05
N SER A 305 -23.90 0.61 -13.13
CA SER A 305 -22.66 0.22 -13.80
C SER A 305 -21.42 0.36 -12.91
N VAL A 306 -21.37 1.39 -12.06
CA VAL A 306 -20.25 1.60 -11.11
C VAL A 306 -20.26 0.52 -10.04
N LEU A 307 -21.42 0.18 -9.47
CA LEU A 307 -21.51 -0.88 -8.46
C LEU A 307 -21.21 -2.25 -9.08
N ALA A 308 -21.79 -2.54 -10.25
CA ALA A 308 -21.59 -3.79 -10.98
C ALA A 308 -20.11 -4.08 -11.22
N VAL A 309 -19.37 -3.11 -11.76
CA VAL A 309 -17.93 -3.27 -12.04
C VAL A 309 -17.12 -3.24 -10.75
N ASN A 310 -17.32 -2.26 -9.87
CA ASN A 310 -16.35 -1.98 -8.81
C ASN A 310 -16.48 -2.91 -7.59
N ILE A 311 -17.65 -3.49 -7.33
CA ILE A 311 -17.86 -4.32 -6.15
C ILE A 311 -18.62 -5.62 -6.45
N THR A 312 -19.72 -5.59 -7.19
CA THR A 312 -20.48 -6.82 -7.48
C THR A 312 -19.61 -7.84 -8.21
N SER A 313 -18.82 -7.41 -9.20
CA SER A 313 -17.90 -8.30 -9.92
C SER A 313 -16.80 -8.90 -9.03
N GLN A 314 -16.33 -8.16 -8.02
CA GLN A 314 -15.32 -8.66 -7.09
C GLN A 314 -15.87 -9.79 -6.22
N ILE A 315 -17.09 -9.60 -5.72
CA ILE A 315 -17.81 -10.57 -4.90
C ILE A 315 -18.02 -11.85 -5.72
N THR A 316 -18.63 -11.74 -6.90
CA THR A 316 -18.99 -12.92 -7.72
C THR A 316 -17.76 -13.67 -8.23
N LEU A 317 -16.68 -12.96 -8.59
CA LEU A 317 -15.41 -13.60 -8.98
C LEU A 317 -14.81 -14.39 -7.81
N MET A 318 -14.73 -13.80 -6.61
CA MET A 318 -14.15 -14.49 -5.45
C MET A 318 -15.02 -15.65 -4.97
N GLU A 319 -16.34 -15.51 -5.00
CA GLU A 319 -17.26 -16.60 -4.68
C GLU A 319 -17.05 -17.81 -5.60
N ALA A 320 -16.93 -17.59 -6.91
CA ALA A 320 -16.67 -18.66 -7.87
C ALA A 320 -15.28 -19.30 -7.67
N LEU A 321 -14.24 -18.49 -7.43
CA LEU A 321 -12.87 -18.99 -7.19
C LEU A 321 -12.80 -19.84 -5.91
N ILE A 322 -13.47 -19.42 -4.84
CA ILE A 322 -13.54 -20.17 -3.58
C ILE A 322 -14.38 -21.44 -3.75
N ALA A 323 -15.55 -21.33 -4.38
CA ALA A 323 -16.45 -22.47 -4.59
C ALA A 323 -15.85 -23.56 -5.49
N ALA A 324 -14.94 -23.20 -6.39
CA ALA A 324 -14.24 -24.15 -7.25
C ALA A 324 -13.34 -25.11 -6.45
N GLY A 325 -12.78 -24.68 -5.31
CA GLY A 325 -11.91 -25.47 -4.43
C GLY A 325 -10.51 -25.79 -4.99
N ASP A 326 -10.32 -25.72 -6.30
CA ASP A 326 -9.07 -26.02 -7.02
C ASP A 326 -8.46 -24.82 -7.75
N ALA A 327 -9.14 -23.66 -7.76
CA ALA A 327 -8.70 -22.47 -8.48
C ALA A 327 -7.72 -21.59 -7.69
N LEU A 328 -7.71 -21.73 -6.36
CA LEU A 328 -6.85 -20.97 -5.44
C LEU A 328 -5.78 -21.89 -4.84
N GLY A 329 -4.58 -21.34 -4.65
CA GLY A 329 -3.49 -22.01 -3.95
C GLY A 329 -3.78 -22.22 -2.46
N PRO A 330 -2.90 -22.93 -1.73
CA PRO A 330 -3.14 -23.30 -0.33
C PRO A 330 -3.02 -22.13 0.65
N GLN A 331 -2.57 -20.96 0.21
CA GLN A 331 -2.42 -19.75 1.01
C GLN A 331 -2.70 -18.52 0.11
N PRO A 332 -3.95 -18.33 -0.35
CA PRO A 332 -4.23 -17.33 -1.36
C PRO A 332 -4.06 -15.91 -0.79
N ARG A 333 -3.56 -14.98 -1.61
CA ARG A 333 -3.39 -13.57 -1.25
C ARG A 333 -4.27 -12.69 -2.13
N VAL A 334 -5.31 -12.09 -1.55
CA VAL A 334 -6.26 -11.25 -2.28
C VAL A 334 -6.04 -9.78 -1.94
N VAL A 335 -5.88 -8.94 -2.96
CA VAL A 335 -5.71 -7.50 -2.77
C VAL A 335 -6.68 -6.74 -3.67
N SER A 336 -7.60 -5.99 -3.08
CA SER A 336 -8.57 -5.16 -3.82
C SER A 336 -8.18 -3.69 -3.90
N LEU A 337 -8.58 -3.03 -4.99
CA LEU A 337 -8.43 -1.58 -5.13
C LEU A 337 -9.66 -0.85 -4.60
N ALA A 338 -9.48 -0.23 -3.44
CA ALA A 338 -10.42 0.72 -2.86
C ALA A 338 -10.13 2.17 -3.35
N SER A 339 -10.39 3.19 -2.53
CA SER A 339 -10.09 4.60 -2.84
C SER A 339 -10.22 5.46 -1.59
N THR A 340 -9.46 6.57 -1.50
CA THR A 340 -9.72 7.60 -0.47
C THR A 340 -11.11 8.22 -0.58
N SER A 341 -11.73 8.24 -1.77
CA SER A 341 -13.14 8.66 -1.93
C SER A 341 -14.12 7.75 -1.19
N GLY A 342 -13.78 6.47 -0.98
CA GLY A 342 -14.58 5.55 -0.18
C GLY A 342 -14.49 5.82 1.32
N ILE A 343 -13.41 6.49 1.78
CA ILE A 343 -13.19 6.83 3.19
C ILE A 343 -13.87 8.17 3.53
N ALA A 344 -13.61 9.19 2.71
CA ALA A 344 -14.02 10.56 3.03
C ALA A 344 -15.19 11.09 2.20
N GLY A 345 -15.63 10.33 1.19
CA GLY A 345 -16.53 10.83 0.17
C GLY A 345 -15.86 11.78 -0.83
N ASN A 346 -16.57 12.11 -1.90
CA ASN A 346 -16.18 13.16 -2.84
C ASN A 346 -17.40 13.68 -3.60
N ALA A 347 -17.43 14.98 -3.91
CA ALA A 347 -18.54 15.59 -4.62
C ALA A 347 -18.71 14.96 -6.02
N GLY A 348 -19.94 14.58 -6.35
CA GLY A 348 -20.26 13.92 -7.62
C GLY A 348 -19.88 12.43 -7.70
N GLN A 349 -19.40 11.83 -6.61
CA GLN A 349 -18.95 10.44 -6.57
C GLN A 349 -19.75 9.58 -5.58
N THR A 350 -21.05 9.84 -5.37
CA THR A 350 -21.84 9.02 -4.43
C THR A 350 -21.91 7.55 -4.83
N ASN A 351 -22.07 7.23 -6.12
CA ASN A 351 -21.96 5.86 -6.64
C ASN A 351 -20.56 5.25 -6.41
N TYR A 352 -19.50 5.99 -6.77
CA TYR A 352 -18.12 5.52 -6.68
C TYR A 352 -17.66 5.33 -5.22
N ALA A 353 -17.92 6.31 -4.35
CA ALA A 353 -17.63 6.25 -2.93
C ALA A 353 -18.37 5.07 -2.27
N THR A 354 -19.66 4.86 -2.57
CA THR A 354 -20.41 3.67 -2.13
C THR A 354 -19.69 2.39 -2.54
N SER A 355 -19.29 2.27 -3.82
CA SER A 355 -18.61 1.06 -4.29
C SER A 355 -17.27 0.83 -3.59
N LYS A 356 -16.47 1.89 -3.38
CA LYS A 356 -15.11 1.77 -2.80
C LYS A 356 -15.11 1.62 -1.28
N ALA A 357 -16.12 2.15 -0.58
CA ALA A 357 -16.39 1.79 0.81
C ALA A 357 -16.85 0.31 0.91
N GLY A 358 -17.71 -0.13 -0.02
CA GLY A 358 -18.13 -1.53 -0.14
C GLY A 358 -16.96 -2.48 -0.33
N VAL A 359 -15.94 -2.11 -1.13
CA VAL A 359 -14.69 -2.89 -1.27
C VAL A 359 -13.98 -3.07 0.07
N MET A 360 -13.87 -2.02 0.89
CA MET A 360 -13.19 -2.11 2.19
C MET A 360 -13.93 -3.08 3.14
N ALA A 361 -15.26 -2.97 3.20
CA ALA A 361 -16.08 -3.88 3.98
C ALA A 361 -16.04 -5.32 3.47
N PHE A 362 -16.09 -5.50 2.14
CA PHE A 362 -15.97 -6.80 1.49
C PHE A 362 -14.64 -7.48 1.82
N VAL A 363 -13.53 -6.74 1.75
CA VAL A 363 -12.20 -7.28 2.09
C VAL A 363 -12.12 -7.69 3.55
N ALA A 364 -12.64 -6.88 4.48
CA ALA A 364 -12.67 -7.24 5.90
C ALA A 364 -13.46 -8.54 6.14
N ALA A 365 -14.62 -8.70 5.50
CA ALA A 365 -15.42 -9.93 5.60
C ALA A 365 -14.78 -11.12 4.89
N LEU A 366 -14.15 -10.91 3.73
CA LEU A 366 -13.48 -11.94 2.96
C LEU A 366 -12.24 -12.47 3.71
N ALA A 367 -11.55 -11.62 4.47
CA ALA A 367 -10.36 -11.99 5.21
C ALA A 367 -10.63 -13.13 6.20
N GLU A 368 -11.77 -13.09 6.91
CA GLU A 368 -12.17 -14.17 7.82
C GLU A 368 -12.38 -15.50 7.09
N ARG A 369 -12.99 -15.47 5.89
CA ARG A 369 -13.19 -16.67 5.06
C ARG A 369 -11.88 -17.23 4.52
N LEU A 370 -10.95 -16.36 4.11
CA LEU A 370 -9.65 -16.80 3.58
C LEU A 370 -8.69 -17.26 4.66
N ARG A 371 -8.85 -16.76 5.90
CA ARG A 371 -8.04 -17.20 7.04
C ARG A 371 -8.19 -18.71 7.30
N GLU A 372 -9.38 -19.28 7.08
CA GLU A 372 -9.62 -20.73 7.14
C GLU A 372 -8.81 -21.52 6.10
N LEU A 373 -8.43 -20.87 4.99
CA LEU A 373 -7.58 -21.42 3.93
C LEU A 373 -6.11 -21.01 4.07
N GLY A 374 -5.69 -20.43 5.21
CA GLY A 374 -4.33 -19.88 5.38
C GLY A 374 -4.03 -18.67 4.46
N GLY A 375 -5.08 -18.07 3.89
CA GLY A 375 -5.03 -16.94 2.98
C GLY A 375 -5.28 -15.59 3.67
N THR A 376 -5.09 -14.52 2.91
CA THR A 376 -5.38 -13.15 3.36
C THR A 376 -6.21 -12.40 2.33
N ALA A 377 -7.03 -11.45 2.80
CA ALA A 377 -7.64 -10.43 1.96
C ALA A 377 -7.31 -9.05 2.53
N ASN A 378 -6.81 -8.16 1.69
CA ASN A 378 -6.51 -6.77 2.03
C ASN A 378 -6.92 -5.82 0.90
N ALA A 379 -6.89 -4.52 1.17
CA ALA A 379 -7.18 -3.49 0.20
C ALA A 379 -6.10 -2.42 0.17
N VAL A 380 -5.92 -1.81 -0.99
CA VAL A 380 -5.19 -0.55 -1.13
C VAL A 380 -6.17 0.55 -1.48
N ALA A 381 -6.08 1.69 -0.80
CA ALA A 381 -6.88 2.89 -1.07
C ALA A 381 -5.99 4.01 -1.63
N PRO A 382 -5.83 4.11 -2.97
CA PRO A 382 -5.05 5.18 -3.55
C PRO A 382 -5.66 6.56 -3.28
N GLY A 383 -4.78 7.53 -3.05
CA GLY A 383 -5.13 8.95 -3.09
C GLY A 383 -5.04 9.52 -4.51
N PHE A 384 -4.48 10.72 -4.63
CA PHE A 384 -4.24 11.32 -5.95
C PHE A 384 -3.02 10.68 -6.62
N ILE A 385 -3.24 9.97 -7.73
CA ILE A 385 -2.22 9.27 -8.52
C ILE A 385 -2.20 9.84 -9.95
N GLU A 386 -1.01 10.08 -10.50
CA GLU A 386 -0.82 10.49 -11.89
C GLU A 386 -1.21 9.37 -12.86
N THR A 387 -2.34 9.53 -13.53
CA THR A 387 -2.86 8.57 -14.52
C THR A 387 -3.49 9.32 -15.70
N GLU A 388 -3.81 8.60 -16.77
CA GLU A 388 -4.64 9.15 -17.86
C GLU A 388 -6.01 9.64 -17.37
N MET A 389 -6.55 9.03 -16.31
CA MET A 389 -7.82 9.44 -15.71
C MET A 389 -7.72 10.79 -15.01
N THR A 390 -6.71 10.98 -14.14
CA THR A 390 -6.51 12.25 -13.44
C THR A 390 -6.02 13.36 -14.38
N ALA A 391 -5.39 13.00 -15.50
CA ALA A 391 -5.03 13.96 -16.55
C ALA A 391 -6.24 14.70 -17.16
N ARG A 392 -7.44 14.12 -17.11
CA ARG A 392 -8.70 14.71 -17.63
C ARG A 392 -9.36 15.71 -16.66
N MET A 393 -8.88 15.81 -15.42
CA MET A 393 -9.41 16.76 -14.44
C MET A 393 -9.12 18.21 -14.84
N PRO A 394 -9.99 19.17 -14.48
CA PRO A 394 -9.72 20.59 -14.67
C PRO A 394 -8.36 20.99 -14.06
N PRO A 395 -7.51 21.77 -14.76
CA PRO A 395 -6.12 22.01 -14.34
C PRO A 395 -5.97 22.54 -12.91
N LEU A 396 -6.83 23.48 -12.49
CA LEU A 396 -6.78 24.06 -11.14
C LEU A 396 -7.11 23.01 -10.07
N ASN A 397 -8.22 22.27 -10.23
CA ASN A 397 -8.61 21.22 -9.30
C ASN A 397 -7.57 20.11 -9.21
N ARG A 398 -6.95 19.78 -10.35
CA ARG A 398 -5.86 18.80 -10.42
C ARG A 398 -4.63 19.25 -9.64
N GLU A 399 -4.24 20.52 -9.76
CA GLU A 399 -3.09 21.06 -9.03
C GLU A 399 -3.37 21.18 -7.53
N LEU A 400 -4.58 21.57 -7.12
CA LEU A 400 -4.95 21.57 -5.72
C LEU A 400 -4.90 20.15 -5.13
N ALA A 401 -5.55 19.17 -5.78
CA ALA A 401 -5.56 17.78 -5.32
C ALA A 401 -4.14 17.17 -5.21
N ARG A 402 -3.22 17.57 -6.10
CA ARG A 402 -1.80 17.18 -6.09
C ARG A 402 -1.04 17.68 -4.85
N ARG A 403 -1.45 18.79 -4.25
CA ARG A 403 -0.66 19.51 -3.22
C ARG A 403 -1.15 19.33 -1.80
N VAL A 404 -2.34 18.74 -1.61
CA VAL A 404 -2.99 18.62 -0.30
C VAL A 404 -2.34 17.58 0.63
N SER A 405 -1.50 16.68 0.10
CA SER A 405 -0.79 15.66 0.87
C SER A 405 0.51 16.20 1.50
N SER A 406 1.01 15.55 2.56
CA SER A 406 2.31 15.89 3.19
C SER A 406 3.48 15.87 2.22
N LEU A 407 3.45 14.94 1.26
CA LEU A 407 4.46 14.84 0.21
C LEU A 407 4.32 15.89 -0.90
N ARG A 408 3.23 16.68 -0.88
CA ARG A 408 2.92 17.82 -1.76
C ARG A 408 3.09 17.53 -3.25
N GLN A 409 2.85 16.29 -3.67
CA GLN A 409 2.87 15.87 -5.07
C GLN A 409 1.93 14.68 -5.24
N GLY A 410 1.53 14.37 -6.48
CA GLY A 410 0.77 13.16 -6.78
C GLY A 410 1.65 11.92 -6.78
N GLY A 411 1.06 10.80 -6.39
CA GLY A 411 1.71 9.49 -6.47
C GLY A 411 1.79 8.99 -7.91
N LEU A 412 2.55 7.94 -8.13
CA LEU A 412 2.65 7.23 -9.40
C LEU A 412 1.96 5.86 -9.31
N PRO A 413 1.54 5.28 -10.45
CA PRO A 413 1.00 3.93 -10.48
C PRO A 413 1.88 2.87 -9.79
N VAL A 414 3.21 3.01 -9.91
CA VAL A 414 4.18 2.13 -9.23
C VAL A 414 4.08 2.20 -7.71
N ASP A 415 3.71 3.34 -7.12
CA ASP A 415 3.58 3.46 -5.67
C ASP A 415 2.41 2.61 -5.14
N VAL A 416 1.34 2.48 -5.94
CA VAL A 416 0.20 1.61 -5.64
C VAL A 416 0.57 0.15 -5.90
N ALA A 417 1.27 -0.12 -7.00
CA ALA A 417 1.73 -1.45 -7.36
C ALA A 417 2.64 -2.07 -6.30
N GLU A 418 3.56 -1.30 -5.72
CA GLU A 418 4.47 -1.76 -4.66
C GLU A 418 3.72 -2.13 -3.37
N ALA A 419 2.71 -1.34 -2.98
CA ALA A 419 1.87 -1.67 -1.83
C ALA A 419 1.04 -2.94 -2.06
N ILE A 420 0.52 -3.12 -3.27
CA ILE A 420 -0.20 -4.33 -3.66
C ILE A 420 0.74 -5.55 -3.67
N ALA A 421 1.94 -5.40 -4.24
CA ALA A 421 2.94 -6.47 -4.26
C ALA A 421 3.36 -6.87 -2.85
N PHE A 422 3.45 -5.93 -1.91
CA PHE A 422 3.69 -6.26 -0.50
C PHE A 422 2.50 -7.04 0.10
N LEU A 423 1.27 -6.53 0.01
CA LEU A 423 0.10 -7.20 0.59
C LEU A 423 -0.24 -8.54 -0.07
N ALA A 424 0.21 -8.75 -1.31
CA ALA A 424 0.08 -10.01 -2.05
C ALA A 424 1.22 -11.00 -1.78
N SER A 425 2.23 -10.62 -0.98
CA SER A 425 3.40 -11.47 -0.69
C SER A 425 3.14 -12.43 0.48
N ASP A 426 3.99 -13.45 0.59
CA ASP A 426 3.97 -14.36 1.75
C ASP A 426 4.37 -13.67 3.05
N GLU A 427 5.21 -12.64 2.97
CA GLU A 427 5.60 -11.83 4.12
C GLU A 427 4.45 -11.00 4.68
N ALA A 428 3.30 -10.93 4.00
CA ALA A 428 2.09 -10.27 4.50
C ALA A 428 1.05 -11.27 5.08
N GLY A 429 1.44 -12.52 5.36
CA GLY A 429 0.55 -13.59 5.79
C GLY A 429 -0.24 -13.32 7.08
N GLY A 430 0.27 -12.46 7.96
CA GLY A 430 -0.38 -12.07 9.22
C GLY A 430 -1.15 -10.74 9.17
N ILE A 431 -1.51 -10.28 7.98
CA ILE A 431 -2.23 -9.01 7.76
C ILE A 431 -3.58 -9.35 7.12
N HIS A 432 -4.66 -9.11 7.85
CA HIS A 432 -5.99 -9.51 7.44
C HIS A 432 -6.97 -8.33 7.49
N GLY A 433 -7.79 -8.20 6.45
CA GLY A 433 -8.89 -7.23 6.40
C GLY A 433 -8.44 -5.76 6.36
N GLN A 434 -7.15 -5.49 6.15
CA GLN A 434 -6.60 -4.14 6.25
C GLN A 434 -6.85 -3.34 4.97
N THR A 435 -7.05 -2.03 5.13
CA THR A 435 -7.05 -1.07 4.02
C THR A 435 -5.89 -0.10 4.15
N LEU A 436 -4.86 -0.28 3.32
CA LEU A 436 -3.68 0.58 3.32
C LEU A 436 -3.85 1.76 2.35
N ARG A 437 -3.76 3.00 2.84
CA ARG A 437 -3.82 4.18 1.97
C ARG A 437 -2.47 4.45 1.32
N VAL A 438 -2.46 4.58 0.00
CA VAL A 438 -1.29 5.01 -0.78
C VAL A 438 -1.56 6.44 -1.26
N CYS A 439 -1.31 7.41 -0.36
CA CYS A 439 -1.84 8.77 -0.53
C CYS A 439 -0.87 9.90 -0.17
N GLY A 440 0.37 9.60 0.24
CA GLY A 440 1.34 10.60 0.68
C GLY A 440 0.88 11.44 1.88
N GLN A 441 0.05 10.83 2.74
CA GLN A 441 -0.67 11.47 3.84
C GLN A 441 -1.58 12.63 3.38
N ASN A 442 -2.57 12.30 2.55
CA ASN A 442 -3.64 13.24 2.21
C ASN A 442 -4.47 13.58 3.46
N ILE A 443 -4.71 14.88 3.71
CA ILE A 443 -5.48 15.38 4.86
C ILE A 443 -6.93 14.86 4.90
N VAL A 444 -7.47 14.46 3.75
CA VAL A 444 -8.81 13.91 3.61
C VAL A 444 -8.83 12.48 4.16
N GLY A 445 -9.71 12.18 5.12
CA GLY A 445 -9.81 10.88 5.79
C GLY A 445 -11.00 10.78 6.74
N ARG A 446 -11.10 9.62 7.43
CA ARG A 446 -12.00 9.35 8.55
C ARG A 446 -11.16 9.04 9.77
#